data_AF-A0A7C7Q2H0-F1
#
_entry.id   AF-A0A7C7Q2H0-F1
#
_cell.length_a   1.000
_cell.length_b   1.000
_cell.length_c   1.000
_cell.angle_alpha   90.00
_cell.angle_beta   90.00
_cell.angle_gamma   90.00
#
_symmetry.space_group_name_H-M   'P 1'
#
loop_
_entity.id
_entity.type
_entity.pdbx_description
1 polymer ?
#
loop_
_entity_poly.entity_id
_entity_poly.type
_entity_poly.pdbx_seq_one_letter_code
_entity_poly.pdbx_strand_id
1 'polypeptide(L)'
;MKTDAVGSRPRCLILLPALVAVAGCASIESIEQPPVQILGGEDLEIGAAPEAPPSRAQIKDSLAALFYADDGPQEFTFCEASPETGQCEDPDAGLSAVGVGGLFLPLVMDVSGMTIEDRERTAEGWDITSSFDSTVNAIPPICADGDGTIAVDDTGSVIVTFDGFYCNWAVIGNVVTQVSLAIDRIDPNKRSFTGYYALQFNGTGNAGGTGYFKAKP
;
A
#
# COMPACT_ATOMS: atom_id res chain seq x y z
N MET A 1 -6.09 -2.75 -48.31
CA MET A 1 -6.07 -4.21 -48.51
C MET A 1 -5.20 -4.79 -47.41
N LYS A 2 -5.76 -5.69 -46.60
CA LYS A 2 -5.14 -6.36 -45.44
C LYS A 2 -3.80 -7.01 -45.80
N THR A 3 -2.84 -7.00 -44.87
CA THR A 3 -2.23 -8.25 -44.37
C THR A 3 -1.44 -8.01 -43.09
N ASP A 4 -1.44 -9.05 -42.27
CA ASP A 4 -1.28 -9.06 -40.83
C ASP A 4 0.16 -9.06 -40.31
N ALA A 5 0.27 -8.67 -39.04
CA ALA A 5 1.44 -8.79 -38.20
C ALA A 5 1.80 -10.26 -37.93
N VAL A 6 3.10 -10.58 -37.98
CA VAL A 6 3.66 -11.84 -37.48
C VAL A 6 4.95 -11.56 -36.75
N GLY A 7 5.02 -12.01 -35.49
CA GLY A 7 6.23 -12.66 -34.99
C GLY A 7 6.99 -11.95 -33.88
N SER A 8 6.63 -12.26 -32.63
CA SER A 8 7.60 -12.74 -31.63
C SER A 8 6.84 -13.25 -30.40
N ARG A 9 6.67 -14.57 -30.29
CA ARG A 9 6.29 -15.23 -29.04
C ARG A 9 7.55 -15.84 -28.45
N PRO A 10 7.90 -15.59 -27.17
CA PRO A 10 9.00 -16.31 -26.55
C PRO A 10 8.59 -17.77 -26.36
N ARG A 11 9.37 -18.66 -26.96
CA ARG A 11 9.27 -20.11 -26.79
C ARG A 11 9.80 -20.45 -25.40
N CYS A 12 8.90 -20.80 -24.48
CA CYS A 12 9.27 -21.46 -23.23
C CYS A 12 9.61 -22.93 -23.57
N LEU A 13 10.91 -23.23 -23.61
CA LEU A 13 11.44 -24.57 -23.83
C LEU A 13 11.31 -25.36 -22.51
N ILE A 14 10.34 -26.27 -22.43
CA ILE A 14 10.16 -27.17 -21.29
C ILE A 14 11.03 -28.40 -21.50
N LEU A 15 12.06 -28.59 -20.65
CA LEU A 15 12.84 -29.83 -20.56
C LEU A 15 13.04 -30.23 -19.08
N LEU A 16 12.27 -31.26 -18.70
CA LEU A 16 12.46 -32.27 -17.65
C LEU A 16 12.59 -31.90 -16.14
N PRO A 17 12.20 -32.84 -15.25
CA PRO A 17 11.71 -32.59 -13.91
C PRO A 17 12.74 -32.94 -12.83
N ALA A 18 12.83 -32.12 -11.78
CA ALA A 18 13.18 -32.51 -10.40
C ALA A 18 13.60 -31.26 -9.64
N LEU A 19 12.65 -30.66 -8.94
CA LEU A 19 12.72 -30.09 -7.59
C LEU A 19 11.50 -29.19 -7.48
N VAL A 20 10.54 -29.60 -6.67
CA VAL A 20 9.49 -28.71 -6.19
C VAL A 20 10.16 -27.77 -5.18
N ALA A 21 10.91 -26.80 -5.68
CA ALA A 21 11.12 -25.55 -4.99
C ALA A 21 9.90 -24.71 -5.35
N VAL A 22 8.88 -24.73 -4.49
CA VAL A 22 7.91 -23.62 -4.44
C VAL A 22 8.67 -22.45 -3.84
N ALA A 23 9.63 -21.90 -4.59
CA ALA A 23 10.09 -20.55 -4.36
C ALA A 23 8.89 -19.69 -4.76
N GLY A 24 8.21 -19.15 -3.76
CA GLY A 24 7.11 -18.23 -3.95
C GLY A 24 7.60 -17.00 -4.69
N CYS A 25 7.53 -17.04 -6.01
CA CYS A 25 7.37 -15.85 -6.82
C CYS A 25 5.94 -15.34 -6.60
N ALA A 26 5.61 -14.96 -5.36
CA ALA A 26 4.52 -14.03 -5.13
C ALA A 26 5.10 -12.67 -5.50
N SER A 27 5.15 -12.39 -6.80
CA SER A 27 5.22 -11.00 -7.26
C SER A 27 4.10 -10.26 -6.52
N ILE A 28 4.38 -9.07 -5.99
CA ILE A 28 3.30 -8.15 -5.60
C ILE A 28 2.38 -8.06 -6.82
N GLU A 29 1.20 -8.68 -6.73
CA GLU A 29 0.22 -8.59 -7.80
C GLU A 29 -0.06 -7.11 -7.99
N SER A 30 0.10 -6.65 -9.24
CA SER A 30 -0.17 -5.27 -9.61
C SER A 30 -1.58 -4.94 -9.11
N ILE A 31 -1.67 -4.06 -8.12
CA ILE A 31 -2.95 -3.58 -7.63
C ILE A 31 -3.64 -2.90 -8.82
N GLU A 32 -4.79 -3.41 -9.25
CA GLU A 32 -5.58 -2.77 -10.31
C GLU A 32 -6.22 -1.50 -9.72
N GLN A 33 -5.73 -0.32 -10.11
CA GLN A 33 -6.05 0.93 -9.44
C GLN A 33 -7.26 1.63 -10.10
N PRO A 34 -8.34 1.91 -9.35
CA PRO A 34 -9.35 2.84 -9.82
C PRO A 34 -8.82 4.29 -9.80
N PRO A 35 -9.38 5.19 -10.63
CA PRO A 35 -8.99 6.59 -10.64
C PRO A 35 -9.29 7.25 -9.29
N VAL A 36 -8.40 8.15 -8.85
CA VAL A 36 -8.52 8.86 -7.57
C VAL A 36 -9.76 9.74 -7.53
N GLN A 37 -10.47 9.70 -6.40
CA GLN A 37 -11.59 10.55 -6.06
C GLN A 37 -11.21 11.49 -4.91
N ILE A 38 -11.53 12.78 -5.02
CA ILE A 38 -11.30 13.75 -3.94
C ILE A 38 -12.67 14.03 -3.29
N LEU A 39 -12.81 13.63 -2.03
CA LEU A 39 -14.03 13.79 -1.24
C LEU A 39 -13.99 15.16 -0.55
N GLY A 40 -14.52 16.21 -1.19
CA GLY A 40 -14.39 17.53 -0.57
C GLY A 40 -14.88 18.76 -1.31
N GLY A 41 -15.83 18.65 -2.25
CA GLY A 41 -16.59 19.83 -2.68
C GLY A 41 -17.69 20.17 -1.69
N GLU A 42 -17.76 21.41 -1.22
CA GLU A 42 -18.97 21.92 -0.58
C GLU A 42 -20.15 21.75 -1.57
N ASP A 43 -21.28 21.23 -1.07
CA ASP A 43 -22.53 20.93 -1.79
C ASP A 43 -22.57 19.68 -2.69
N LEU A 44 -22.57 18.49 -2.06
CA LEU A 44 -23.21 17.30 -2.63
C LEU A 44 -24.74 17.46 -2.61
N GLU A 45 -25.28 18.23 -3.56
CA GLU A 45 -26.70 18.11 -3.92
C GLU A 45 -26.93 16.71 -4.52
N ILE A 46 -27.92 15.99 -3.97
CA ILE A 46 -28.38 14.69 -4.46
C ILE A 46 -28.92 14.90 -5.89
N GLY A 47 -28.07 14.68 -6.90
CA GLY A 47 -28.41 14.86 -8.31
C GLY A 47 -27.29 15.38 -9.23
N ALA A 48 -26.09 15.67 -8.71
CA ALA A 48 -24.98 16.13 -9.54
C ALA A 48 -24.47 15.03 -10.51
N ALA A 49 -24.20 15.42 -11.75
CA ALA A 49 -23.53 14.60 -12.76
C ALA A 49 -22.17 14.10 -12.24
N PRO A 50 -21.63 12.97 -12.75
CA PRO A 50 -20.30 12.52 -12.36
C PRO A 50 -19.29 13.66 -12.54
N GLU A 51 -18.69 14.09 -11.43
CA GLU A 51 -17.67 15.13 -11.43
C GLU A 51 -16.53 14.69 -12.36
N ALA A 52 -16.00 15.63 -13.13
CA ALA A 52 -14.84 15.37 -13.97
C ALA A 52 -13.69 14.83 -13.08
N PRO A 53 -12.88 13.86 -13.56
CA PRO A 53 -11.79 13.32 -12.77
C PRO A 53 -10.84 14.44 -12.35
N PRO A 54 -10.31 14.39 -11.10
CA PRO A 54 -9.44 15.44 -10.60
C PRO A 54 -8.15 15.53 -11.43
N SER A 55 -7.69 16.75 -11.67
CA SER A 55 -6.40 16.97 -12.33
C SER A 55 -5.24 16.52 -11.44
N ARG A 56 -4.11 16.14 -12.07
CA ARG A 56 -2.88 15.78 -11.35
C ARG A 56 -2.43 16.86 -10.36
N ALA A 57 -2.65 18.14 -10.68
CA ALA A 57 -2.37 19.25 -9.78
C ALA A 57 -3.27 19.23 -8.54
N GLN A 58 -4.59 19.04 -8.71
CA GLN A 58 -5.54 18.95 -7.58
C GLN A 58 -5.24 17.76 -6.66
N ILE A 59 -4.84 16.61 -7.23
CA ILE A 59 -4.42 15.44 -6.46
C ILE A 59 -3.17 15.76 -5.66
N LYS A 60 -2.15 16.37 -6.29
CA LYS A 60 -0.93 16.76 -5.60
C LYS A 60 -1.18 17.77 -4.47
N ASP A 61 -2.06 18.74 -4.68
CA ASP A 61 -2.42 19.73 -3.66
C ASP A 61 -3.18 19.09 -2.49
N SER A 62 -4.07 18.12 -2.77
CA SER A 62 -4.79 17.38 -1.74
C SER A 62 -3.86 16.48 -0.91
N LEU A 63 -2.90 15.81 -1.56
CA LEU A 63 -1.88 15.02 -0.86
C LEU A 63 -0.95 15.91 -0.03
N ALA A 64 -0.58 17.08 -0.54
CA ALA A 64 0.19 18.04 0.23
C ALA A 64 -0.59 18.48 1.49
N ALA A 65 -1.89 18.71 1.38
CA ALA A 65 -2.73 19.02 2.55
C ALA A 65 -2.81 17.87 3.57
N LEU A 66 -2.69 16.60 3.14
CA LEU A 66 -2.63 15.45 4.04
C LEU A 66 -1.29 15.36 4.78
N PHE A 67 -0.18 15.44 4.04
CA PHE A 67 1.15 15.12 4.57
C PHE A 67 1.93 16.33 5.11
N TYR A 68 1.48 17.56 4.83
CA TYR A 68 2.14 18.80 5.24
C TYR A 68 1.21 19.74 6.02
N ALA A 69 0.12 19.22 6.59
CA ALA A 69 -0.76 20.04 7.42
C ALA A 69 -0.05 20.63 8.65
N ASP A 70 0.94 19.93 9.22
CA ASP A 70 1.67 20.38 10.42
C ASP A 70 3.20 20.25 10.28
N ASP A 71 3.93 21.14 10.95
CA ASP A 71 5.40 21.11 11.08
C ASP A 71 5.82 20.05 12.12
N GLY A 72 5.69 18.76 11.77
CA GLY A 72 6.10 17.64 12.61
C GLY A 72 5.77 16.27 12.01
N PRO A 73 6.10 15.18 12.73
CA PRO A 73 5.71 13.83 12.33
C PRO A 73 4.21 13.72 12.11
N GLN A 74 3.81 12.96 11.09
CA GLN A 74 2.40 12.75 10.76
C GLN A 74 2.01 11.31 11.08
N GLU A 75 1.17 11.15 12.09
CA GLU A 75 0.66 9.84 12.52
C GLU A 75 -0.61 9.50 11.72
N PHE A 76 -0.70 8.25 11.28
CA PHE A 76 -1.89 7.68 10.67
C PHE A 76 -2.19 6.34 11.31
N THR A 77 -3.44 6.15 11.73
CA THR A 77 -4.00 4.85 12.08
C THR A 77 -4.64 4.22 10.86
N PHE A 78 -4.48 2.92 10.71
CA PHE A 78 -5.06 2.11 9.65
C PHE A 78 -6.22 1.26 10.18
N CYS A 79 -7.22 1.07 9.34
CA CYS A 79 -8.25 0.06 9.52
C CYS A 79 -8.56 -0.65 8.20
N GLU A 80 -9.00 -1.90 8.27
CA GLU A 80 -9.60 -2.60 7.13
C GLU A 80 -10.95 -1.95 6.80
N ALA A 81 -11.14 -1.64 5.53
CA ALA A 81 -12.27 -0.85 5.05
C ALA A 81 -12.98 -1.52 3.89
N SER A 82 -14.25 -1.19 3.71
CA SER A 82 -15.03 -1.63 2.56
C SER A 82 -14.68 -0.81 1.32
N PRO A 83 -14.33 -1.44 0.17
CA PRO A 83 -14.13 -0.72 -1.08
C PRO A 83 -15.37 0.05 -1.54
N GLU A 84 -16.58 -0.39 -1.17
CA GLU A 84 -17.82 0.28 -1.56
C GLU A 84 -17.98 1.58 -0.79
N THR A 85 -17.86 1.53 0.54
CA THR A 85 -18.23 2.66 1.42
C THR A 85 -17.04 3.53 1.84
N GLY A 86 -15.80 3.04 1.74
CA GLY A 86 -14.61 3.70 2.28
C GLY A 86 -14.64 3.89 3.80
N GLN A 87 -15.42 3.07 4.51
CA GLN A 87 -15.52 3.06 5.97
C GLN A 87 -14.85 1.82 6.55
N CYS A 88 -14.27 1.96 7.74
CA CYS A 88 -13.72 0.84 8.48
C CYS A 88 -14.82 -0.19 8.74
N GLU A 89 -14.55 -1.45 8.42
CA GLU A 89 -15.43 -2.58 8.79
C GLU A 89 -15.10 -3.06 10.21
N ASP A 90 -13.81 -3.08 10.54
CA ASP A 90 -13.28 -3.31 11.87
C ASP A 90 -12.29 -2.18 12.21
N PRO A 91 -12.58 -1.33 13.22
CA PRO A 91 -11.72 -0.20 13.56
C PRO A 91 -10.40 -0.61 14.21
N ASP A 92 -10.30 -1.84 14.72
CA ASP A 92 -9.13 -2.36 15.43
C ASP A 92 -8.25 -3.25 14.54
N ALA A 93 -8.79 -3.72 13.40
CA ALA A 93 -8.04 -4.49 12.41
C ALA A 93 -7.32 -3.55 11.44
N GLY A 94 -5.99 -3.53 11.50
CA GLY A 94 -5.16 -2.76 10.57
C GLY A 94 -4.97 -3.46 9.21
N LEU A 95 -3.87 -3.15 8.55
CA LEU A 95 -3.43 -3.88 7.37
C LEU A 95 -2.93 -5.26 7.83
N SER A 96 -3.44 -6.36 7.26
CA SER A 96 -3.08 -7.70 7.74
C SER A 96 -2.37 -8.53 6.68
N ALA A 97 -1.45 -9.39 7.11
CA ALA A 97 -0.78 -10.37 6.28
C ALA A 97 -0.68 -11.70 7.01
N VAL A 98 -0.96 -12.78 6.27
CA VAL A 98 -0.94 -14.14 6.81
C VAL A 98 0.13 -14.94 6.10
N GLY A 99 0.80 -15.82 6.84
CA GLY A 99 1.84 -16.65 6.29
C GLY A 99 2.37 -17.70 7.24
N VAL A 100 3.60 -18.09 6.98
CA VAL A 100 4.31 -19.15 7.71
C VAL A 100 5.69 -18.68 8.12
N GLY A 101 5.97 -18.76 9.41
CA GLY A 101 7.29 -18.59 9.99
C GLY A 101 8.09 -19.89 10.01
N GLY A 102 9.41 -19.77 10.18
CA GLY A 102 10.42 -20.83 10.32
C GLY A 102 9.90 -22.27 10.40
N LEU A 103 9.67 -22.79 11.61
CA LEU A 103 9.21 -24.16 11.87
C LEU A 103 7.76 -24.44 11.43
N PHE A 104 7.32 -23.88 10.29
CA PHE A 104 5.96 -23.94 9.77
C PHE A 104 4.90 -23.42 10.74
N LEU A 105 5.28 -22.45 11.57
CA LEU A 105 4.36 -21.83 12.53
C LEU A 105 3.47 -20.81 11.81
N PRO A 106 2.16 -20.78 12.10
CA PRO A 106 1.28 -19.78 11.54
C PRO A 106 1.74 -18.39 11.96
N LEU A 107 1.68 -17.48 11.00
CA LEU A 107 2.09 -16.10 11.17
C LEU A 107 0.97 -15.17 10.74
N VAL A 108 0.58 -14.28 11.64
CA VAL A 108 -0.32 -13.16 11.35
C VAL A 108 0.43 -11.91 11.73
N MET A 109 0.62 -11.02 10.76
CA MET A 109 1.06 -9.65 11.03
C MET A 109 -0.10 -8.70 10.84
N ASP A 110 -0.21 -7.75 11.75
CA ASP A 110 -1.12 -6.61 11.64
C ASP A 110 -0.31 -5.31 11.74
N VAL A 111 -0.53 -4.38 10.81
CA VAL A 111 0.03 -3.03 10.83
C VAL A 111 -1.11 -2.05 11.11
N SER A 112 -1.14 -1.51 12.32
CA SER A 112 -2.21 -0.64 12.81
C SER A 112 -1.98 0.84 12.50
N GLY A 113 -0.76 1.22 12.13
CA GLY A 113 -0.45 2.62 11.87
C GLY A 113 0.90 2.85 11.23
N MET A 114 1.12 4.10 10.85
CA MET A 114 2.35 4.61 10.26
C MET A 114 2.57 6.04 10.72
N THR A 115 3.82 6.36 11.05
CA THR A 115 4.25 7.72 11.35
C THR A 115 5.22 8.15 10.28
N ILE A 116 4.90 9.23 9.55
CA ILE A 116 5.83 9.84 8.59
C ILE A 116 6.72 10.81 9.36
N GLU A 117 8.01 10.52 9.42
CA GLU A 117 9.00 11.25 10.21
C GLU A 117 9.66 12.35 9.39
N ASP A 118 10.07 12.03 8.16
CA ASP A 118 10.68 12.95 7.22
C ASP A 118 10.02 12.86 5.85
N ARG A 119 10.13 13.96 5.08
CA ARG A 119 9.47 14.12 3.79
C ARG A 119 10.19 15.13 2.91
N GLU A 120 10.52 14.71 1.69
CA GLU A 120 11.16 15.54 0.68
C GLU A 120 10.31 15.57 -0.59
N ARG A 121 10.17 16.75 -1.22
CA ARG A 121 9.41 16.88 -2.47
C ARG A 121 10.29 16.54 -3.67
N THR A 122 9.78 15.68 -4.54
CA THR A 122 10.44 15.29 -5.80
C THR A 122 9.66 15.79 -7.02
N ALA A 123 10.18 15.54 -8.23
CA ALA A 123 9.48 15.87 -9.46
C ALA A 123 8.18 15.04 -9.65
N GLU A 124 8.22 13.79 -9.20
CA GLU A 124 7.16 12.80 -9.42
C GLU A 124 6.14 12.80 -8.27
N GLY A 125 6.58 13.13 -7.05
CA GLY A 125 5.74 13.33 -5.88
C GLY A 125 6.59 13.67 -4.65
N TRP A 126 6.77 12.70 -3.76
CA TRP A 126 7.51 12.87 -2.51
C TRP A 126 8.26 11.61 -2.11
N ASP A 127 9.44 11.80 -1.53
CA ASP A 127 10.12 10.76 -0.77
C ASP A 127 9.78 10.95 0.70
N ILE A 128 9.58 9.85 1.43
CA ILE A 128 9.18 9.82 2.83
C ILE A 128 10.01 8.80 3.59
N THR A 129 10.24 9.08 4.87
CA THR A 129 10.75 8.10 5.83
C THR A 129 9.69 7.90 6.90
N SER A 130 9.32 6.65 7.15
CA SER A 130 8.21 6.32 8.06
C SER A 130 8.54 5.17 9.00
N SER A 131 8.06 5.27 10.24
CA SER A 131 7.97 4.13 11.17
C SER A 131 6.57 3.51 11.14
N PHE A 132 6.46 2.23 11.48
CA PHE A 132 5.21 1.47 11.40
C PHE A 132 4.86 0.81 12.73
N ASP A 133 3.63 1.02 13.18
CA ASP A 133 3.06 0.31 14.32
C ASP A 133 2.55 -1.05 13.84
N SER A 134 3.24 -2.11 14.24
CA SER A 134 2.92 -3.47 13.82
C SER A 134 3.01 -4.49 14.93
N THR A 135 2.32 -5.61 14.77
CA THR A 135 2.43 -6.79 15.64
C THR A 135 2.52 -8.05 14.81
N VAL A 136 3.23 -9.06 15.32
CA VAL A 136 3.26 -10.42 14.77
C VAL A 136 2.79 -11.39 15.82
N ASN A 137 1.68 -12.07 15.57
CA ASN A 137 1.01 -12.91 16.55
C ASN A 137 0.84 -12.16 17.89
N ALA A 138 0.42 -10.88 17.82
CA ALA A 138 0.25 -9.94 18.94
C ALA A 138 1.54 -9.51 19.68
N ILE A 139 2.73 -9.75 19.12
CA ILE A 139 4.02 -9.30 19.68
C ILE A 139 4.61 -8.23 18.77
N PRO A 140 4.95 -7.02 19.26
CA PRO A 140 5.53 -5.97 18.44
C PRO A 140 6.94 -6.37 17.98
N PRO A 141 7.23 -6.28 16.68
CA PRO A 141 8.57 -6.47 16.16
C PRO A 141 9.43 -5.22 16.39
N ILE A 142 10.75 -5.38 16.27
CA ILE A 142 11.66 -4.23 16.20
C ILE A 142 11.95 -4.00 14.72
N CYS A 143 11.38 -2.94 14.14
CA CYS A 143 11.59 -2.56 12.75
C CYS A 143 12.49 -1.33 12.66
N ALA A 144 13.29 -1.27 11.60
CA ALA A 144 13.88 -0.02 11.15
C ALA A 144 12.82 0.83 10.45
N ASP A 145 13.09 2.12 10.31
CA ASP A 145 12.27 3.02 9.50
C ASP A 145 12.29 2.58 8.03
N GLY A 146 11.17 2.76 7.35
CA GLY A 146 11.01 2.48 5.94
C GLY A 146 11.07 3.75 5.13
N ASP A 147 12.02 3.79 4.19
CA ASP A 147 12.04 4.80 3.15
C ASP A 147 11.00 4.43 2.08
N GLY A 148 10.30 5.41 1.55
CA GLY A 148 9.28 5.20 0.54
C GLY A 148 9.07 6.40 -0.37
N THR A 149 8.32 6.17 -1.44
CA THR A 149 7.98 7.18 -2.43
C THR A 149 6.48 7.23 -2.62
N ILE A 150 5.92 8.43 -2.55
CA ILE A 150 4.56 8.76 -2.97
C ILE A 150 4.64 9.30 -4.39
N ALA A 151 4.15 8.54 -5.36
CA ALA A 151 4.11 8.92 -6.77
C ALA A 151 2.68 9.23 -7.22
N VAL A 152 2.54 10.32 -7.99
CA VAL A 152 1.29 10.62 -8.72
C VAL A 152 1.59 10.52 -10.21
N ASP A 153 1.05 9.49 -10.85
CA ASP A 153 1.28 9.23 -12.27
C ASP A 153 0.51 10.20 -13.19
N ASP A 154 0.64 10.03 -14.50
CA ASP A 154 -0.05 10.86 -15.49
C ASP A 154 -1.54 10.54 -15.64
N THR A 155 -1.99 9.39 -15.11
CA THR A 155 -3.40 8.98 -15.09
C THR A 155 -4.14 9.52 -13.86
N GLY A 156 -3.41 10.11 -12.90
CA GLY A 156 -3.95 10.56 -11.63
C GLY A 156 -4.04 9.44 -10.59
N SER A 157 -3.36 8.32 -10.80
CA SER A 157 -3.21 7.26 -9.81
C SER A 157 -2.16 7.65 -8.78
N VAL A 158 -2.42 7.33 -7.52
CA VAL A 158 -1.51 7.62 -6.40
C VAL A 158 -1.01 6.32 -5.82
N ILE A 159 0.30 6.11 -5.90
CA ILE A 159 0.97 4.93 -5.37
C ILE A 159 1.93 5.38 -4.28
N VAL A 160 1.91 4.69 -3.15
CA VAL A 160 2.92 4.79 -2.10
C VAL A 160 3.65 3.46 -2.02
N THR A 161 4.94 3.46 -2.28
CA THR A 161 5.77 2.25 -2.19
C THR A 161 6.86 2.49 -1.17
N PHE A 162 6.98 1.56 -0.21
CA PHE A 162 8.12 1.53 0.70
C PHE A 162 9.15 0.55 0.18
N ASP A 163 10.41 0.99 0.19
CA ASP A 163 11.55 0.12 0.03
C ASP A 163 11.53 -0.94 1.14
N GLY A 164 12.08 -2.11 0.82
CA GLY A 164 12.10 -3.22 1.77
C GLY A 164 12.83 -2.83 3.06
N PHE A 165 12.10 -2.69 4.17
CA PHE A 165 12.69 -2.35 5.47
C PHE A 165 12.81 -3.57 6.37
N TYR A 166 13.79 -3.53 7.26
CA TYR A 166 14.15 -4.68 8.08
C TYR A 166 13.35 -4.73 9.38
N CYS A 167 12.83 -5.91 9.72
CA CYS A 167 12.23 -6.18 11.02
C CYS A 167 12.86 -7.42 11.68
N ASN A 168 13.18 -7.29 12.97
CA ASN A 168 13.58 -8.39 13.83
C ASN A 168 12.39 -8.82 14.72
N TRP A 169 12.03 -10.08 14.60
CA TRP A 169 10.95 -10.72 15.34
C TRP A 169 11.59 -11.71 16.32
N ALA A 170 11.37 -11.52 17.62
CA ALA A 170 12.04 -12.33 18.65
C ALA A 170 11.83 -13.85 18.49
N VAL A 171 10.67 -14.27 17.94
CA VAL A 171 10.28 -15.69 17.80
C VAL A 171 10.58 -16.26 16.41
N ILE A 172 10.47 -15.46 15.36
CA ILE A 172 10.52 -15.92 13.98
C ILE A 172 11.89 -15.64 13.35
N GLY A 173 12.58 -14.58 13.78
CA GLY A 173 13.86 -14.14 13.23
C GLY A 173 13.72 -12.86 12.41
N ASN A 174 14.51 -12.77 11.33
CA ASN A 174 14.67 -11.55 10.56
C ASN A 174 13.88 -11.61 9.27
N VAL A 175 13.14 -10.55 8.97
CA VAL A 175 12.41 -10.40 7.73
C VAL A 175 12.65 -9.03 7.10
N VAL A 176 12.43 -8.97 5.80
CA VAL A 176 12.30 -7.73 5.04
C VAL A 176 10.83 -7.55 4.72
N THR A 177 10.30 -6.39 5.12
CA THR A 177 8.91 -5.97 4.92
C THR A 177 8.82 -5.05 3.72
N GLN A 178 7.87 -5.30 2.83
CA GLN A 178 7.52 -4.43 1.72
C GLN A 178 6.05 -4.04 1.85
N VAL A 179 5.78 -2.75 1.66
CA VAL A 179 4.44 -2.18 1.75
C VAL A 179 4.18 -1.38 0.48
N SER A 180 3.06 -1.66 -0.17
CA SER A 180 2.57 -0.89 -1.31
C SER A 180 1.14 -0.47 -1.04
N LEU A 181 0.85 0.82 -1.16
CA LEU A 181 -0.48 1.40 -1.00
C LEU A 181 -0.89 2.06 -2.32
N ALA A 182 -2.11 1.81 -2.76
CA ALA A 182 -2.72 2.43 -3.93
C ALA A 182 -3.91 3.25 -3.45
N ILE A 183 -3.75 4.56 -3.39
CA ILE A 183 -4.78 5.47 -2.88
C ILE A 183 -5.79 5.73 -4.00
N ASP A 184 -7.08 5.58 -3.69
CA ASP A 184 -8.18 5.83 -4.62
C ASP A 184 -9.20 6.87 -4.10
N ARG A 185 -9.20 7.20 -2.80
CA ARG A 185 -9.98 8.32 -2.27
C ARG A 185 -9.19 9.16 -1.28
N ILE A 186 -9.32 10.47 -1.39
CA ILE A 186 -8.69 11.45 -0.51
C ILE A 186 -9.78 12.36 0.05
N ASP A 187 -9.92 12.43 1.38
CA ASP A 187 -10.78 13.40 2.08
C ASP A 187 -9.87 14.40 2.80
N PRO A 188 -9.56 15.55 2.16
CA PRO A 188 -8.66 16.55 2.76
C PRO A 188 -9.29 17.20 4.00
N ASN A 189 -10.62 17.26 4.10
CA ASN A 189 -11.31 17.86 5.24
C ASN A 189 -11.18 17.00 6.50
N LYS A 190 -11.26 15.67 6.33
CA LYS A 190 -11.05 14.70 7.43
C LYS A 190 -9.60 14.25 7.59
N ARG A 191 -8.68 14.79 6.77
CA ARG A 191 -7.29 14.35 6.66
C ARG A 191 -7.14 12.83 6.52
N SER A 192 -8.06 12.20 5.79
CA SER A 192 -8.10 10.74 5.65
C SER A 192 -8.00 10.33 4.19
N PHE A 193 -7.52 9.13 3.95
CA PHE A 193 -7.48 8.53 2.62
C PHE A 193 -7.80 7.05 2.68
N THR A 194 -8.32 6.52 1.58
CA THR A 194 -8.59 5.09 1.41
C THR A 194 -7.91 4.56 0.18
N GLY A 195 -7.71 3.25 0.14
CA GLY A 195 -7.03 2.63 -0.96
C GLY A 195 -6.88 1.13 -0.79
N TYR A 196 -6.20 0.52 -1.74
CA TYR A 196 -5.80 -0.87 -1.68
C TYR A 196 -4.38 -0.99 -1.13
N TYR A 197 -4.10 -2.04 -0.38
CA TYR A 197 -2.76 -2.34 0.09
C TYR A 197 -2.29 -3.70 -0.39
N ALA A 198 -0.98 -3.82 -0.50
CA ALA A 198 -0.25 -5.07 -0.55
C ALA A 198 0.88 -5.03 0.48
N LEU A 199 0.94 -6.06 1.31
CA LEU A 199 1.95 -6.28 2.33
C LEU A 199 2.67 -7.59 2.04
N GLN A 200 4.00 -7.57 2.13
CA GLN A 200 4.80 -8.77 1.98
C GLN A 200 5.97 -8.80 2.96
N PHE A 201 6.22 -9.98 3.49
CA PHE A 201 7.33 -10.28 4.39
C PHE A 201 8.13 -11.43 3.81
N ASN A 202 9.44 -11.26 3.70
CA ASN A 202 10.33 -12.29 3.18
C ASN A 202 11.52 -12.47 4.13
N GLY A 203 11.87 -13.73 4.43
CA GLY A 203 13.02 -14.04 5.29
C GLY A 203 12.83 -15.34 6.07
N THR A 204 13.07 -15.29 7.38
CA THR A 204 12.85 -16.45 8.26
C THR A 204 11.37 -16.76 8.48
N GLY A 205 10.49 -15.83 8.13
CA GLY A 205 9.08 -16.07 7.88
C GLY A 205 8.66 -15.42 6.57
N ASN A 206 7.63 -15.99 5.94
CA ASN A 206 7.06 -15.47 4.71
C ASN A 206 5.57 -15.28 4.89
N ALA A 207 5.09 -14.07 4.65
CA ALA A 207 3.67 -13.72 4.74
C ALA A 207 3.31 -12.72 3.64
N GLY A 208 2.04 -12.76 3.26
CA GLY A 208 1.47 -11.86 2.27
C GLY A 208 0.08 -11.45 2.68
N GLY A 209 -0.29 -10.23 2.32
CA GLY A 209 -1.60 -9.66 2.63
C GLY A 209 -2.00 -8.65 1.59
N THR A 210 -3.27 -8.64 1.24
CA THR A 210 -3.86 -7.62 0.38
C THR A 210 -5.25 -7.30 0.90
N GLY A 211 -5.65 -6.04 0.77
CA GLY A 211 -6.99 -5.65 1.16
C GLY A 211 -7.27 -4.20 0.80
N TYR A 212 -8.35 -3.68 1.35
CA TYR A 212 -8.73 -2.28 1.23
C TYR A 212 -8.67 -1.63 2.61
N PHE A 213 -8.10 -0.45 2.69
CA PHE A 213 -7.81 0.21 3.94
C PHE A 213 -8.30 1.66 3.96
N LYS A 214 -8.41 2.18 5.17
CA LYS A 214 -8.53 3.60 5.43
C LYS A 214 -7.45 4.04 6.40
N ALA A 215 -6.80 5.15 6.07
CA ALA A 215 -5.86 5.86 6.92
C ALA A 215 -6.48 7.16 7.42
N LYS A 216 -6.25 7.48 8.68
CA LYS A 216 -6.70 8.71 9.34
C LYS A 216 -5.73 9.08 10.47
N PRO A 217 -5.57 10.36 10.82
CA PRO A 217 -4.85 10.76 12.02
C PRO A 217 -5.52 10.23 13.30
#